data_AF-A0A7W8IMP8-F1
#
_entry.id   AF-A0A7W8IMP8-F1
#
_cell.length_a   1.000
_cell.length_b   1.000
_cell.length_c   1.000
_cell.angle_alpha   90.00
_cell.angle_beta   90.00
_cell.angle_gamma   90.00
#
_symmetry.space_group_name_H-M   'P 1'
#
loop_
_entity.id
_entity.type
_entity.pdbx_description
1 polymer ?
#
loop_
_entity_poly.entity_id
_entity_poly.type
_entity_poly.pdbx_seq_one_letter_code
_entity_poly.pdbx_strand_id
1 'polypeptide(L)'
;MILNLQNKKAIFLRHLYVAVFSALLVYLFYLSYFTWGVEPALWPDWGNDHPFWRAWAHAAFVLLFLTLILSPAAILWHPIKRFLSWRRELGIWFAVLSFGHGYAIWDRWARWDVARLFGFEYIEEWGSYVLFRPEVGIMNLMGLVMAPMIILLAVTSCDRAVKFLGTSSWKWIHGTLVPVIFYIAMLRGTLYLFYFFQATPPDWRFYPRIWFLYVFLGMGILAVLLQAAAFTKIVLRRRSEKRKNSIFQVICLIGVAVMLAMPMVLMTGMVAYFDSRVIKEPPAFTEQTQPQQNYAPNFEMVIRNANQNILLWAKNLDSEPYYRQTIEIAGEPISHQIYRYSERTLYLTELDTNMELVWNKIENVEPEDIGILKVAMGPGVWANQYGTGDHQIGELQVTILSVGETIADEVFEIPRNVKLIEP
;
A
#
# COMPACT_ATOMS: atom_id res chain seq x y z
N MET A 1 -17.12 10.01 -37.09
CA MET A 1 -16.44 10.45 -35.84
C MET A 1 -14.96 10.80 -36.04
N ILE A 2 -14.34 10.53 -37.20
CA ILE A 2 -12.87 10.73 -37.38
C ILE A 2 -12.49 12.00 -38.16
N LEU A 3 -13.44 12.71 -38.79
CA LEU A 3 -13.11 13.95 -39.51
C LEU A 3 -14.19 15.00 -39.26
N ASN A 4 -14.10 15.69 -38.13
CA ASN A 4 -14.47 17.09 -38.08
C ASN A 4 -13.28 17.76 -37.40
N LEU A 5 -12.54 18.55 -38.17
CA LEU A 5 -11.41 19.36 -37.70
C LEU A 5 -11.93 20.27 -36.59
N GLN A 6 -11.90 19.78 -35.36
CA GLN A 6 -12.21 20.60 -34.21
C GLN A 6 -11.11 21.66 -34.12
N ASN A 7 -11.54 22.90 -33.93
CA ASN A 7 -10.64 24.03 -33.69
C ASN A 7 -9.57 23.60 -32.68
N LYS A 8 -8.28 23.83 -32.98
CA LYS A 8 -7.16 23.51 -32.07
C LYS A 8 -7.43 24.02 -30.64
N LYS A 9 -8.09 25.18 -30.53
CA LYS A 9 -8.54 25.76 -29.25
C LYS A 9 -9.49 24.85 -28.49
N ALA A 10 -10.47 24.22 -29.18
CA ALA A 10 -11.43 23.32 -28.54
C ALA A 10 -10.78 22.02 -28.04
N ILE A 11 -9.85 21.45 -28.82
CA ILE A 11 -9.08 20.27 -28.39
C ILE A 11 -8.22 20.62 -27.17
N PHE A 12 -7.50 21.74 -27.23
CA PHE A 12 -6.70 22.22 -26.10
C PHE A 12 -7.55 22.42 -24.84
N LEU A 13 -8.71 23.09 -24.96
CA LEU A 13 -9.62 23.30 -23.84
C LEU A 13 -10.13 21.98 -23.25
N ARG A 14 -10.44 20.98 -24.07
CA ARG A 14 -10.83 19.64 -23.55
C ARG A 14 -9.70 18.97 -22.79
N HIS A 15 -8.49 19.00 -23.33
CA HIS A 15 -7.33 18.48 -22.60
C HIS A 15 -7.13 19.21 -21.28
N LEU A 16 -7.26 20.54 -21.26
CA LEU A 16 -7.19 21.34 -20.03
C LEU A 16 -8.28 20.97 -19.02
N TYR A 17 -9.53 20.80 -19.47
CA TYR A 17 -10.62 20.36 -18.58
C TYR A 17 -10.35 18.99 -17.96
N VAL A 18 -9.92 18.02 -18.77
CA VAL A 18 -9.59 16.69 -18.26
C VAL A 18 -8.33 16.74 -17.38
N ALA A 19 -7.36 17.62 -17.66
CA ALA A 19 -6.18 17.86 -16.82
C ALA A 19 -6.58 18.32 -15.42
N VAL A 20 -7.41 19.37 -15.35
CA VAL A 20 -7.89 19.94 -14.08
C VAL A 20 -8.71 18.92 -13.32
N PHE A 21 -9.61 18.20 -14.01
CA PHE A 21 -10.37 17.11 -13.40
C PHE A 21 -9.46 16.00 -12.86
N SER A 22 -8.40 15.63 -13.59
CA SER A 22 -7.41 14.62 -13.19
C SER A 22 -6.63 15.07 -11.96
N ALA A 23 -6.15 16.31 -11.94
CA ALA A 23 -5.44 16.89 -10.80
C ALA A 23 -6.35 16.96 -9.57
N LEU A 24 -7.62 17.34 -9.75
CA LEU A 24 -8.61 17.34 -8.69
C LEU A 24 -8.85 15.93 -8.14
N LEU A 25 -8.98 14.91 -9.00
CA LEU A 25 -9.12 13.52 -8.55
C LEU A 25 -7.91 13.07 -7.72
N VAL A 26 -6.69 13.33 -8.19
CA VAL A 26 -5.46 13.00 -7.44
C VAL A 26 -5.46 13.73 -6.10
N TYR A 27 -5.76 15.02 -6.07
CA TYR A 27 -5.80 15.80 -4.84
C TYR A 27 -6.87 15.29 -3.85
N LEU A 28 -8.08 14.99 -4.32
CA LEU A 28 -9.16 14.47 -3.48
C LEU A 28 -8.86 13.08 -2.94
N PHE A 29 -8.24 12.19 -3.74
CA PHE A 29 -7.78 10.90 -3.22
C PHE A 29 -6.66 11.06 -2.21
N TYR A 30 -5.69 11.95 -2.48
CA TYR A 30 -4.60 12.24 -1.56
C TYR A 30 -5.14 12.77 -0.23
N LEU A 31 -6.04 13.75 -0.27
CA LEU A 31 -6.72 14.30 0.91
C LEU A 31 -7.55 13.22 1.61
N SER A 32 -8.27 12.38 0.87
CA SER A 32 -9.06 11.28 1.44
C SER A 32 -8.18 10.29 2.19
N TYR A 33 -6.97 10.00 1.72
CA TYR A 33 -6.04 9.18 2.49
C TYR A 33 -5.53 9.97 3.69
N PHE A 34 -5.06 11.20 3.50
CA PHE A 34 -4.49 11.99 4.60
C PHE A 34 -5.48 12.29 5.75
N THR A 35 -6.74 12.63 5.44
CA THR A 35 -7.75 13.08 6.43
C THR A 35 -8.49 11.95 7.14
N TRP A 36 -8.57 10.74 6.57
CA TRP A 36 -9.28 9.62 7.18
C TRP A 36 -8.48 8.93 8.30
N GLY A 37 -7.52 9.62 8.92
CA GLY A 37 -6.66 9.02 9.93
C GLY A 37 -5.86 7.84 9.38
N VAL A 38 -5.50 7.88 8.08
CA VAL A 38 -4.49 6.99 7.52
C VAL A 38 -3.12 7.50 8.00
N GLU A 39 -2.91 7.40 9.31
CA GLU A 39 -1.64 7.72 9.96
C GLU A 39 -0.48 6.86 9.39
N PRO A 40 0.77 7.22 9.71
CA PRO A 40 1.95 6.36 9.48
C PRO A 40 1.78 4.93 10.00
N ALA A 41 0.85 4.70 10.94
CA ALA A 41 0.51 3.42 11.55
C ALA A 41 0.12 2.31 10.56
N LEU A 42 -0.31 2.66 9.34
CA LEU A 42 -0.91 1.64 8.48
C LEU A 42 0.14 0.85 7.71
N TRP A 43 1.27 1.45 7.38
CA TRP A 43 2.36 0.81 6.66
C TRP A 43 3.65 1.43 7.16
N PRO A 44 4.09 1.13 8.40
CA PRO A 44 5.26 1.77 9.01
C PRO A 44 6.50 1.72 8.11
N ASP A 45 6.56 0.69 7.27
CA ASP A 45 7.59 0.37 6.30
C ASP A 45 7.47 1.09 4.94
N TRP A 46 6.31 1.69 4.60
CA TRP A 46 6.10 2.36 3.30
C TRP A 46 6.19 3.89 3.39
N GLY A 47 6.18 4.44 4.61
CA GLY A 47 6.39 5.86 4.89
C GLY A 47 5.30 6.80 4.37
N ASN A 48 5.58 8.11 4.47
CA ASN A 48 4.64 9.20 4.15
C ASN A 48 4.28 9.31 2.66
N ASP A 49 4.99 8.59 1.79
CA ASP A 49 4.83 8.66 0.34
C ASP A 49 3.71 7.76 -0.20
N HIS A 50 3.28 6.78 0.58
CA HIS A 50 2.31 5.80 0.11
C HIS A 50 0.92 6.36 -0.26
N PRO A 51 0.35 7.31 0.50
CA PRO A 51 -0.88 8.00 0.10
C PRO A 51 -0.75 8.69 -1.26
N PHE A 52 0.43 9.26 -1.56
CA PHE A 52 0.67 10.03 -2.77
C PHE A 52 0.57 9.14 -4.02
N TRP A 53 1.39 8.09 -4.16
CA TRP A 53 1.36 7.27 -5.38
C TRP A 53 0.02 6.54 -5.58
N ARG A 54 -0.77 6.36 -4.53
CA ARG A 54 -2.05 5.61 -4.57
C ARG A 54 -3.14 6.50 -5.13
N ALA A 55 -3.11 7.79 -4.76
CA ALA A 55 -3.98 8.79 -5.33
C ALA A 55 -3.84 8.85 -6.87
N TRP A 56 -2.62 8.75 -7.40
CA TRP A 56 -2.38 8.66 -8.84
C TRP A 56 -3.02 7.41 -9.46
N ALA A 57 -2.82 6.24 -8.84
CA ALA A 57 -3.38 4.99 -9.35
C ALA A 57 -4.92 5.02 -9.41
N HIS A 58 -5.57 5.49 -8.36
CA HIS A 58 -7.03 5.50 -8.28
C HIS A 58 -7.65 6.54 -9.20
N ALA A 59 -7.04 7.73 -9.30
CA ALA A 59 -7.44 8.74 -10.28
C ALA A 59 -7.29 8.20 -11.72
N ALA A 60 -6.19 7.52 -12.04
CA ALA A 60 -6.01 6.87 -13.33
C ALA A 60 -7.12 5.84 -13.61
N PHE A 61 -7.43 4.98 -12.64
CA PHE A 61 -8.49 3.98 -12.80
C PHE A 61 -9.86 4.60 -13.04
N VAL A 62 -10.21 5.72 -12.39
CA VAL A 62 -11.45 6.46 -12.66
C VAL A 62 -11.51 6.89 -14.12
N LEU A 63 -10.42 7.42 -14.68
CA LEU A 63 -10.37 7.82 -16.10
C LEU A 63 -10.48 6.62 -17.06
N LEU A 64 -9.85 5.49 -16.72
CA LEU A 64 -10.01 4.24 -17.47
C LEU A 64 -11.47 3.77 -17.46
N PHE A 65 -12.10 3.75 -16.28
CA PHE A 65 -13.50 3.40 -16.13
C PHE A 65 -14.41 4.29 -16.99
N LEU A 66 -14.27 5.62 -16.90
CA LEU A 66 -15.04 6.57 -17.70
C LEU A 66 -14.86 6.30 -19.22
N THR A 67 -13.62 6.04 -19.64
CA THR A 67 -13.28 5.68 -21.02
C THR A 67 -14.00 4.41 -21.49
N LEU A 68 -14.07 3.39 -20.62
CA LEU A 68 -14.70 2.10 -20.90
C LEU A 68 -16.22 2.17 -20.97
N ILE A 69 -16.86 2.93 -20.07
CA ILE A 69 -18.33 2.98 -19.98
C ILE A 69 -18.97 3.88 -21.03
N LEU A 70 -18.26 4.90 -21.53
CA LEU A 70 -18.81 5.90 -22.45
C LEU A 70 -19.47 5.30 -23.70
N SER A 71 -18.80 4.31 -24.31
CA SER A 71 -19.28 3.67 -25.55
C SER A 71 -20.52 2.78 -25.32
N PRO A 72 -20.49 1.79 -24.41
CA PRO A 72 -21.67 0.98 -24.12
C PRO A 72 -22.83 1.82 -23.58
N ALA A 73 -22.56 2.80 -22.71
CA ALA A 73 -23.60 3.66 -22.18
C ALA A 73 -24.27 4.51 -23.27
N ALA A 74 -23.54 5.00 -24.27
CA ALA A 74 -24.11 5.72 -25.42
C ALA A 74 -24.98 4.86 -26.34
N ILE A 75 -24.75 3.54 -26.37
CA ILE A 75 -25.60 2.57 -27.10
C ILE A 75 -26.92 2.36 -26.33
N LEU A 76 -26.82 2.25 -25.01
CA LEU A 76 -27.97 2.04 -24.13
C LEU A 76 -28.84 3.30 -24.01
N TRP A 77 -28.21 4.47 -23.83
CA TRP A 77 -28.87 5.75 -23.60
C TRP A 77 -28.32 6.85 -24.52
N HIS A 78 -29.18 7.33 -25.43
CA HIS A 78 -28.80 8.24 -26.52
C HIS A 78 -28.16 9.57 -26.07
N PRO A 79 -28.61 10.24 -24.98
CA PRO A 79 -28.00 11.48 -24.51
C PRO A 79 -26.51 11.39 -24.22
N ILE A 80 -25.99 10.21 -23.86
CA ILE A 80 -24.57 10.00 -23.56
C ILE A 80 -23.70 10.14 -24.83
N LYS A 81 -24.27 9.99 -26.03
CA LYS A 81 -23.53 10.13 -27.30
C LYS A 81 -22.77 11.46 -27.41
N ARG A 82 -23.28 12.54 -26.81
CA ARG A 82 -22.61 13.85 -26.80
C ARG A 82 -21.25 13.83 -26.10
N PHE A 83 -21.04 12.90 -25.17
CA PHE A 83 -19.80 12.76 -24.41
C PHE A 83 -18.79 11.83 -25.06
N LEU A 84 -19.15 11.10 -26.13
CA LEU A 84 -18.24 10.18 -26.80
C LEU A 84 -16.97 10.88 -27.33
N SER A 85 -17.08 12.16 -27.68
CA SER A 85 -15.94 12.95 -28.14
C SER A 85 -14.86 13.15 -27.08
N TRP A 86 -15.17 12.96 -25.79
CA TRP A 86 -14.24 13.12 -24.66
C TRP A 86 -13.45 11.84 -24.35
N ARG A 87 -13.82 10.72 -24.98
CA ARG A 87 -13.20 9.40 -24.73
C ARG A 87 -11.69 9.42 -24.99
N ARG A 88 -11.24 10.17 -26.00
CA ARG A 88 -9.83 10.26 -26.37
C ARG A 88 -9.04 10.97 -25.28
N GLU A 89 -9.52 12.12 -24.82
CA GLU A 89 -8.86 12.93 -23.81
C GLU A 89 -8.83 12.20 -22.47
N LEU A 90 -9.92 11.53 -22.07
CA LEU A 90 -9.95 10.66 -20.89
C LEU A 90 -8.92 9.52 -20.97
N GLY A 91 -8.81 8.84 -22.12
CA GLY A 91 -7.83 7.77 -22.32
C GLY A 91 -6.38 8.26 -22.30
N ILE A 92 -6.11 9.45 -22.85
CA ILE A 92 -4.78 10.07 -22.80
C ILE A 92 -4.42 10.45 -21.37
N TRP A 93 -5.33 11.07 -20.62
CA TRP A 93 -5.07 11.45 -19.23
C TRP A 93 -5.01 10.26 -18.29
N PHE A 94 -5.74 9.17 -18.57
CA PHE A 94 -5.50 7.87 -17.94
C PHE A 94 -4.04 7.45 -18.11
N ALA A 95 -3.50 7.49 -19.33
CA ALA A 95 -2.11 7.13 -19.58
C ALA A 95 -1.14 8.04 -18.81
N VAL A 96 -1.36 9.36 -18.82
CA VAL A 96 -0.54 10.33 -18.08
C VAL A 96 -0.53 10.02 -16.57
N LEU A 97 -1.70 9.77 -15.98
CA LEU A 97 -1.78 9.46 -14.54
C LEU A 97 -1.18 8.09 -14.21
N SER A 98 -1.37 7.06 -15.05
CA SER A 98 -0.72 5.76 -14.89
C SER A 98 0.80 5.86 -14.93
N PHE A 99 1.32 6.75 -15.78
CA PHE A 99 2.74 7.06 -15.84
C PHE A 99 3.25 7.78 -14.60
N GLY A 100 2.51 8.78 -14.11
CA GLY A 100 2.85 9.45 -12.86
C GLY A 100 2.82 8.49 -11.67
N HIS A 101 1.88 7.54 -11.64
CA HIS A 101 1.87 6.46 -10.65
C HIS A 101 3.12 5.57 -10.77
N GLY A 102 3.44 5.08 -11.97
CA GLY A 102 4.64 4.26 -12.19
C GLY A 102 5.94 4.98 -11.83
N TYR A 103 6.04 6.27 -12.18
CA TYR A 103 7.17 7.12 -11.79
C TYR A 103 7.26 7.28 -10.28
N ALA A 104 6.14 7.54 -9.59
CA ALA A 104 6.14 7.67 -8.13
C ALA A 104 6.58 6.37 -7.44
N ILE A 105 6.19 5.20 -7.96
CA ILE A 105 6.69 3.90 -7.49
C ILE A 105 8.20 3.76 -7.77
N TRP A 106 8.65 4.12 -8.96
CA TRP A 106 10.07 4.02 -9.31
C TRP A 106 10.98 4.92 -8.46
N ASP A 107 10.55 6.17 -8.23
CA ASP A 107 11.32 7.17 -7.51
C ASP A 107 11.23 6.98 -5.99
N ARG A 108 10.02 6.81 -5.43
CA ARG A 108 9.82 6.81 -3.98
C ARG A 108 9.91 5.41 -3.35
N TRP A 109 9.43 4.38 -4.04
CA TRP A 109 9.43 3.00 -3.51
C TRP A 109 10.73 2.32 -3.88
N ALA A 110 10.97 2.20 -5.18
CA ALA A 110 12.12 1.48 -5.68
C ALA A 110 13.41 2.28 -5.48
N ARG A 111 13.34 3.61 -5.33
CA ARG A 111 14.51 4.49 -5.21
C ARG A 111 15.55 4.22 -6.30
N TRP A 112 15.05 4.04 -7.53
CA TRP A 112 15.85 3.73 -8.71
C TRP A 112 16.57 2.36 -8.70
N ASP A 113 16.19 1.46 -7.77
CA ASP A 113 16.69 0.09 -7.68
C ASP A 113 15.73 -0.91 -8.36
N VAL A 114 16.25 -1.67 -9.33
CA VAL A 114 15.47 -2.66 -10.10
C VAL A 114 15.06 -3.84 -9.24
N ALA A 115 15.94 -4.36 -8.38
CA ALA A 115 15.62 -5.47 -7.49
C ALA A 115 14.50 -5.08 -6.52
N ARG A 116 14.61 -3.88 -5.93
CA ARG A 116 13.59 -3.32 -5.02
C ARG A 116 12.25 -3.07 -5.70
N LEU A 117 12.26 -2.65 -6.96
CA LEU A 117 11.03 -2.53 -7.76
C LEU A 117 10.27 -3.87 -7.83
N PHE A 118 10.99 -4.99 -7.89
CA PHE A 118 10.41 -6.33 -7.89
C PHE A 118 10.29 -6.96 -6.49
N GLY A 119 10.47 -6.18 -5.43
CA GLY A 119 10.31 -6.63 -4.04
C GLY A 119 11.49 -7.45 -3.51
N PHE A 120 12.64 -7.44 -4.19
CA PHE A 120 13.87 -8.02 -3.69
C PHE A 120 14.66 -6.99 -2.87
N GLU A 121 15.27 -7.43 -1.78
CA GLU A 121 16.22 -6.64 -1.01
C GLU A 121 17.50 -7.44 -0.81
N TYR A 122 18.65 -6.75 -0.85
CA TYR A 122 19.95 -7.37 -0.60
C TYR A 122 20.20 -7.40 0.90
N ILE A 123 20.43 -8.59 1.44
CA ILE A 123 20.72 -8.82 2.86
C ILE A 123 22.22 -9.08 2.97
N GLU A 124 22.96 -8.15 3.60
CA GLU A 124 24.42 -8.18 3.67
C GLU A 124 24.91 -9.43 4.42
N GLU A 125 24.19 -9.83 5.48
CA GLU A 125 24.46 -11.01 6.29
C GLU A 125 24.46 -12.30 5.47
N TRP A 126 23.68 -12.35 4.38
CA TRP A 126 23.56 -13.53 3.51
C TRP A 126 24.29 -13.34 2.18
N GLY A 127 24.85 -12.14 1.94
CA GLY A 127 25.51 -11.78 0.69
C GLY A 127 24.63 -11.95 -0.55
N SER A 128 23.29 -11.92 -0.41
CA SER A 128 22.36 -12.32 -1.47
C SER A 128 21.06 -11.51 -1.47
N TYR A 129 20.38 -11.49 -2.61
CA TYR A 129 19.03 -10.95 -2.74
C TYR A 129 17.99 -11.94 -2.26
N VAL A 130 17.03 -11.44 -1.48
CA VAL A 130 15.91 -12.20 -0.97
C VAL A 130 14.62 -11.54 -1.42
N LEU A 131 13.62 -12.34 -1.79
CA LEU A 131 12.28 -11.85 -2.11
C LEU A 131 11.58 -11.42 -0.82
N PHE A 132 11.83 -10.18 -0.42
CA PHE A 132 11.33 -9.61 0.82
C PHE A 132 9.84 -9.26 0.71
N ARG A 133 9.40 -8.77 -0.47
CA ARG A 133 8.04 -8.27 -0.73
C ARG A 133 7.43 -8.90 -2.00
N PRO A 134 7.12 -10.21 -1.99
CA PRO A 134 6.56 -10.91 -3.15
C PRO A 134 5.30 -10.24 -3.71
N GLU A 135 4.47 -9.68 -2.83
CA GLU A 135 3.23 -9.01 -3.17
C GLU A 135 3.45 -7.70 -3.95
N VAL A 136 4.46 -6.91 -3.57
CA VAL A 136 4.81 -5.69 -4.31
C VAL A 136 5.44 -6.06 -5.66
N GLY A 137 6.29 -7.07 -5.66
CA GLY A 137 6.95 -7.56 -6.88
C GLY A 137 5.98 -8.00 -7.96
N ILE A 138 5.00 -8.84 -7.61
CA ILE A 138 3.98 -9.29 -8.58
C ILE A 138 3.11 -8.13 -9.06
N MET A 139 2.71 -7.20 -8.17
CA MET A 139 1.97 -6.02 -8.59
C MET A 139 2.77 -5.20 -9.59
N ASN A 140 4.03 -4.88 -9.29
CA ASN A 140 4.87 -4.05 -10.14
C ASN A 140 5.15 -4.71 -11.49
N LEU A 141 5.34 -6.03 -11.53
CA LEU A 141 5.44 -6.79 -12.77
C LEU A 141 4.19 -6.63 -13.64
N MET A 142 2.98 -6.75 -13.07
CA MET A 142 1.73 -6.52 -13.81
C MET A 142 1.63 -5.08 -14.34
N GLY A 143 2.11 -4.10 -13.56
CA GLY A 143 2.20 -2.71 -13.99
C GLY A 143 3.14 -2.52 -15.18
N LEU A 144 4.31 -3.16 -15.12
CA LEU A 144 5.31 -3.14 -16.17
C LEU A 144 4.81 -3.81 -17.47
N VAL A 145 4.00 -4.86 -17.36
CA VAL A 145 3.33 -5.49 -18.51
C VAL A 145 2.30 -4.54 -19.14
N MET A 146 1.54 -3.79 -18.34
CA MET A 146 0.57 -2.82 -18.85
C MET A 146 1.22 -1.57 -19.46
N ALA A 147 2.35 -1.11 -18.91
CA ALA A 147 3.02 0.13 -19.31
C ALA A 147 3.26 0.25 -20.84
N PRO A 148 3.89 -0.72 -21.55
CA PRO A 148 4.08 -0.61 -23.00
C PRO A 148 2.76 -0.61 -23.77
N MET A 149 1.72 -1.29 -23.28
CA MET A 149 0.39 -1.26 -23.90
C MET A 149 -0.25 0.12 -23.75
N ILE A 150 -0.13 0.74 -22.57
CA ILE A 150 -0.62 2.09 -22.28
C ILE A 150 0.13 3.12 -23.16
N ILE A 151 1.45 3.01 -23.30
CA ILE A 151 2.26 3.85 -24.21
C ILE A 151 1.73 3.75 -25.63
N LEU A 152 1.57 2.53 -26.12
CA LEU A 152 1.15 2.28 -27.49
C LEU A 152 -0.22 2.91 -27.74
N LEU A 153 -1.16 2.78 -26.81
CA LEU A 153 -2.48 3.43 -26.89
C LEU A 153 -2.40 4.96 -26.84
N ALA A 154 -1.53 5.52 -26.00
CA ALA A 154 -1.34 6.97 -25.90
C ALA A 154 -0.76 7.56 -27.20
N VAL A 155 0.32 6.95 -27.73
CA VAL A 155 0.96 7.37 -28.98
C VAL A 155 0.00 7.26 -30.17
N THR A 156 -0.82 6.21 -30.20
CA THR A 156 -1.82 5.99 -31.25
C THR A 156 -3.11 6.79 -31.07
N SER A 157 -3.24 7.59 -30.01
CA SER A 157 -4.42 8.44 -29.77
C SER A 157 -4.46 9.75 -30.56
N CYS A 158 -3.56 9.98 -31.52
CA CYS A 158 -3.53 11.17 -32.37
C CYS A 158 -4.08 10.92 -33.78
N ASP A 159 -4.58 11.98 -34.45
CA ASP A 159 -5.14 11.84 -35.80
C ASP A 159 -4.10 11.42 -36.85
N ARG A 160 -2.82 11.73 -36.63
CA ARG A 160 -1.72 11.27 -37.50
C ARG A 160 -1.58 9.75 -37.44
N ALA A 161 -1.64 9.16 -36.25
CA ALA A 161 -1.58 7.71 -36.09
C ALA A 161 -2.78 7.02 -36.75
N VAL A 162 -3.99 7.58 -36.61
CA VAL A 162 -5.18 7.06 -37.29
C VAL A 162 -5.03 7.10 -38.81
N LYS A 163 -4.47 8.18 -39.35
CA LYS A 163 -4.20 8.31 -40.79
C LYS A 163 -3.14 7.32 -41.28
N PHE A 164 -2.08 7.12 -40.49
CA PHE A 164 -0.98 6.21 -40.83
C PHE A 164 -1.38 4.74 -40.78
N LEU A 165 -2.02 4.31 -39.69
CA LEU A 165 -2.40 2.90 -39.47
C LEU A 165 -3.66 2.49 -40.24
N GLY A 166 -4.49 3.46 -40.61
CA GLY A 166 -5.84 3.22 -41.10
C GLY A 166 -6.83 2.93 -39.96
N THR A 167 -8.12 3.22 -40.22
CA THR A 167 -9.17 3.14 -39.19
C THR A 167 -9.40 1.73 -38.66
N SER A 168 -9.24 0.69 -39.49
CA SER A 168 -9.46 -0.70 -39.09
C SER A 168 -8.38 -1.16 -38.10
N SER A 169 -7.10 -1.03 -38.48
CA SER A 169 -5.96 -1.41 -37.65
C SER A 169 -5.91 -0.61 -36.35
N TRP A 170 -6.16 0.70 -36.41
CA TRP A 170 -6.26 1.54 -35.21
C TRP A 170 -7.37 1.04 -34.25
N LYS A 171 -8.57 0.75 -34.77
CA LYS A 171 -9.65 0.19 -33.95
C LYS A 171 -9.31 -1.17 -33.37
N TRP A 172 -8.59 -2.01 -34.12
CA TRP A 172 -8.15 -3.32 -33.64
C TRP A 172 -7.18 -3.17 -32.47
N ILE A 173 -6.14 -2.33 -32.58
CA ILE A 173 -5.18 -2.08 -31.48
C ILE A 173 -5.90 -1.61 -30.23
N HIS A 174 -6.73 -0.56 -30.34
CA HIS A 174 -7.47 -0.03 -29.19
C HIS A 174 -8.54 -1.00 -28.66
N GLY A 175 -9.18 -1.77 -29.55
CA GLY A 175 -10.20 -2.76 -29.19
C GLY A 175 -9.63 -3.98 -28.47
N THR A 176 -8.39 -4.36 -28.77
CA THR A 176 -7.70 -5.51 -28.17
C THR A 176 -7.01 -5.13 -26.86
N LEU A 177 -6.24 -4.04 -26.83
CA LEU A 177 -5.39 -3.72 -25.67
C LEU A 177 -6.18 -3.13 -24.50
N VAL A 178 -7.23 -2.35 -24.75
CA VAL A 178 -8.00 -1.73 -23.66
C VAL A 178 -8.64 -2.78 -22.74
N PRO A 179 -9.31 -3.84 -23.25
CA PRO A 179 -9.78 -4.93 -22.40
C PRO A 179 -8.67 -5.65 -21.64
N VAL A 180 -7.52 -5.90 -22.28
CA VAL A 180 -6.38 -6.57 -21.63
C VAL A 180 -5.87 -5.74 -20.44
N ILE A 181 -5.63 -4.45 -20.64
CA ILE A 181 -5.23 -3.52 -19.57
C ILE A 181 -6.29 -3.50 -18.46
N PHE A 182 -7.57 -3.43 -18.81
CA PHE A 182 -8.66 -3.45 -17.84
C PHE A 182 -8.63 -4.71 -16.97
N TYR A 183 -8.55 -5.90 -17.58
CA TYR A 183 -8.54 -7.15 -16.83
C TYR A 183 -7.28 -7.33 -15.98
N ILE A 184 -6.10 -6.91 -16.47
CA ILE A 184 -4.88 -6.93 -15.67
C ILE A 184 -5.01 -5.94 -14.48
N ALA A 185 -5.57 -4.75 -14.70
CA ALA A 185 -5.81 -3.79 -13.63
C ALA A 185 -6.81 -4.31 -12.59
N MET A 186 -7.89 -4.98 -13.03
CA MET A 186 -8.86 -5.61 -12.13
C MET A 186 -8.23 -6.74 -11.31
N LEU A 187 -7.42 -7.59 -11.93
CA LEU A 187 -6.70 -8.65 -11.24
C LEU A 187 -5.72 -8.06 -10.23
N ARG A 188 -4.95 -7.03 -10.62
CA ARG A 188 -4.02 -6.32 -9.75
C ARG A 188 -4.74 -5.73 -8.52
N GLY A 189 -5.86 -5.05 -8.72
CA GLY A 189 -6.65 -4.48 -7.61
C GLY A 189 -7.28 -5.53 -6.71
N THR A 190 -7.65 -6.69 -7.26
CA THR A 190 -8.20 -7.82 -6.48
C THR A 190 -7.09 -8.52 -5.68
N LEU A 191 -5.91 -8.73 -6.26
CA LEU A 191 -4.78 -9.26 -5.52
C LEU A 191 -4.31 -8.30 -4.43
N TYR A 192 -4.42 -6.99 -4.65
CA TYR A 192 -4.22 -5.99 -3.60
C TYR A 192 -5.11 -6.29 -2.38
N LEU A 193 -6.36 -6.72 -2.61
CA LEU A 193 -7.25 -7.10 -1.52
C LEU A 193 -6.75 -8.32 -0.75
N PHE A 194 -6.26 -9.34 -1.47
CA PHE A 194 -5.79 -10.57 -0.86
C PHE A 194 -4.47 -10.40 -0.10
N TYR A 195 -3.51 -9.65 -0.65
CA TYR A 195 -2.21 -9.49 -0.01
C TYR A 195 -2.22 -8.47 1.13
N PHE A 196 -3.11 -7.49 1.06
CA PHE A 196 -3.05 -6.35 1.96
C PHE A 196 -4.25 -6.22 2.89
N PHE A 197 -5.43 -6.78 2.63
CA PHE A 197 -6.54 -6.72 3.62
C PHE A 197 -6.81 -8.05 4.31
N GLN A 198 -5.85 -8.97 4.24
CA GLN A 198 -5.93 -10.27 4.89
C GLN A 198 -4.73 -10.45 5.82
N ALA A 199 -4.99 -10.97 7.01
CA ALA A 199 -3.93 -11.32 7.93
C ALA A 199 -3.14 -12.49 7.35
N THR A 200 -1.88 -12.24 6.99
CA THR A 200 -1.01 -13.23 6.37
C THR A 200 0.17 -13.52 7.30
N PRO A 201 0.46 -14.80 7.64
CA PRO A 201 1.66 -15.15 8.38
C PRO A 201 2.95 -14.69 7.66
N PRO A 202 4.05 -14.44 8.39
CA PRO A 202 4.21 -14.64 9.84
C PRO A 202 3.77 -13.44 10.68
N ASP A 203 3.71 -12.24 10.11
CA ASP A 203 3.54 -11.00 10.87
C ASP A 203 2.08 -10.67 11.23
N TRP A 204 1.10 -11.39 10.65
CA TRP A 204 -0.34 -11.18 10.85
C TRP A 204 -0.77 -9.70 10.74
N ARG A 205 -0.14 -8.94 9.84
CA ARG A 205 -0.38 -7.50 9.71
C ARG A 205 -1.79 -7.24 9.18
N PHE A 206 -2.50 -6.35 9.86
CA PHE A 206 -3.79 -5.83 9.42
C PHE A 206 -3.61 -4.46 8.81
N TYR A 207 -3.77 -4.36 7.50
CA TYR A 207 -3.92 -3.06 6.87
C TYR A 207 -5.38 -2.65 6.88
N PRO A 208 -5.68 -1.37 7.14
CA PRO A 208 -7.04 -0.92 7.30
C PRO A 208 -7.73 -0.91 5.95
N ARG A 209 -9.03 -1.17 5.99
CA ARG A 209 -9.85 -1.20 4.78
C ARG A 209 -9.84 0.16 4.10
N ILE A 210 -9.60 0.16 2.79
CA ILE A 210 -9.73 1.35 1.95
C ILE A 210 -11.15 1.38 1.40
N TRP A 211 -11.89 2.47 1.65
CA TRP A 211 -13.25 2.66 1.14
C TRP A 211 -13.33 2.50 -0.40
N PHE A 212 -12.32 3.00 -1.12
CA PHE A 212 -12.30 2.99 -2.59
C PHE A 212 -12.20 1.59 -3.18
N LEU A 213 -11.80 0.57 -2.41
CA LEU A 213 -11.68 -0.80 -2.90
C LEU A 213 -13.02 -1.36 -3.39
N TYR A 214 -14.08 -1.18 -2.60
CA TYR A 214 -15.42 -1.64 -2.98
C TYR A 214 -15.98 -0.83 -4.16
N VAL A 215 -15.65 0.47 -4.21
CA VAL A 215 -16.01 1.34 -5.33
C VAL A 215 -15.29 0.90 -6.62
N PHE A 216 -14.00 0.56 -6.54
CA PHE A 216 -13.20 0.01 -7.62
C PHE A 216 -13.82 -1.29 -8.18
N LEU A 217 -14.19 -2.24 -7.31
CA LEU A 217 -14.85 -3.48 -7.72
C LEU A 217 -16.21 -3.21 -8.36
N GLY A 218 -17.02 -2.34 -7.76
CA GLY A 218 -18.32 -1.93 -8.30
C GLY A 218 -18.20 -1.27 -9.68
N MET A 219 -17.20 -0.41 -9.88
CA MET A 219 -16.89 0.20 -11.18
C MET A 219 -16.51 -0.86 -12.22
N GLY A 220 -15.68 -1.84 -11.85
CA GLY A 220 -15.32 -2.96 -12.74
C GLY A 220 -16.53 -3.77 -13.19
N ILE A 221 -17.40 -4.17 -12.24
CA ILE A 221 -18.63 -4.92 -12.53
C ILE A 221 -19.54 -4.10 -13.43
N LEU A 222 -19.78 -2.83 -13.08
CA LEU A 222 -20.64 -1.94 -13.85
C LEU A 222 -20.14 -1.78 -15.28
N ALA A 223 -18.83 -1.65 -15.49
CA ALA A 223 -18.25 -1.54 -16.83
C ALA A 223 -18.56 -2.78 -17.68
N VAL A 224 -18.39 -3.98 -17.13
CA VAL A 224 -18.65 -5.23 -17.87
C VAL A 224 -20.15 -5.46 -18.09
N LEU A 225 -21.00 -5.14 -17.10
CA LEU A 225 -22.46 -5.23 -17.27
C LEU A 225 -22.96 -4.29 -18.37
N LEU A 226 -22.45 -3.05 -18.42
CA LEU A 226 -22.79 -2.11 -19.50
C LEU A 226 -22.33 -2.63 -20.86
N GLN A 227 -21.12 -3.19 -20.95
CA GLN A 227 -20.60 -3.78 -22.19
C GLN A 227 -21.46 -4.96 -22.65
N ALA A 228 -21.82 -5.88 -21.75
CA ALA A 228 -22.67 -7.02 -22.04
C ALA A 228 -24.08 -6.59 -22.49
N ALA A 229 -24.68 -5.62 -21.80
CA ALA A 229 -25.99 -5.08 -22.16
C ALA A 229 -25.96 -4.36 -23.53
N ALA A 230 -24.92 -3.56 -23.80
CA ALA A 230 -24.76 -2.87 -25.07
C ALA A 230 -24.54 -3.85 -26.24
N PHE A 231 -23.74 -4.90 -26.03
CA PHE A 231 -23.55 -5.99 -26.99
C PHE A 231 -24.88 -6.67 -27.31
N THR A 232 -25.63 -7.09 -26.29
CA THR A 232 -26.95 -7.73 -26.44
C THR A 232 -27.90 -6.83 -27.22
N LYS A 233 -27.99 -5.55 -26.88
CA LYS A 233 -28.85 -4.58 -27.60
C LYS A 233 -28.45 -4.45 -29.07
N ILE A 234 -27.16 -4.37 -29.39
CA ILE A 234 -26.67 -4.28 -30.78
C ILE A 234 -27.05 -5.53 -31.57
N VAL A 235 -26.81 -6.71 -31.02
CA VAL A 235 -27.07 -7.99 -31.70
C VAL A 235 -28.58 -8.16 -31.93
N LEU A 236 -29.41 -7.88 -30.91
CA LEU A 236 -30.86 -7.96 -31.03
C LEU A 236 -31.40 -7.01 -32.10
N ARG A 237 -30.93 -5.76 -32.12
CA ARG A 237 -31.37 -4.74 -33.10
C ARG A 237 -31.00 -5.12 -34.53
N ARG A 238 -29.73 -5.49 -34.78
CA ARG A 238 -29.27 -5.88 -36.12
C ARG A 238 -30.02 -7.09 -36.67
N ARG A 239 -30.47 -7.97 -35.78
CA ARG A 239 -31.22 -9.17 -36.15
C ARG A 239 -32.70 -8.87 -36.35
N SER A 240 -33.34 -8.08 -35.48
CA SER A 240 -34.75 -7.68 -35.68
C SER A 240 -34.97 -6.93 -36.99
N GLU A 241 -33.96 -6.18 -37.45
CA GLU A 241 -33.96 -5.52 -38.77
C GLU A 241 -33.93 -6.53 -39.94
N LYS A 242 -33.53 -7.79 -39.72
CA LYS A 242 -33.44 -8.84 -40.74
C LYS A 242 -34.46 -9.98 -40.59
N ARG A 243 -34.85 -10.35 -39.36
CA ARG A 243 -35.76 -11.46 -39.05
C ARG A 243 -36.28 -11.39 -37.60
N LYS A 244 -37.48 -11.91 -37.32
CA LYS A 244 -37.99 -12.06 -35.94
C LYS A 244 -37.13 -13.06 -35.16
N ASN A 245 -36.65 -12.68 -33.98
CA ASN A 245 -35.77 -13.52 -33.17
C ASN A 245 -36.54 -14.70 -32.56
N SER A 246 -36.01 -15.92 -32.66
CA SER A 246 -36.53 -17.08 -31.93
C SER A 246 -36.15 -16.99 -30.45
N ILE A 247 -37.02 -17.47 -29.55
CA ILE A 247 -36.79 -17.50 -28.09
C ILE A 247 -35.45 -18.17 -27.76
N PHE A 248 -35.14 -19.30 -28.40
CA PHE A 248 -33.88 -20.02 -28.20
C PHE A 248 -32.65 -19.13 -28.46
N GLN A 249 -32.70 -18.30 -29.51
CA GLN A 249 -31.58 -17.42 -29.87
C GLN A 249 -31.42 -16.26 -28.88
N VAL A 250 -32.52 -15.76 -28.32
CA VAL A 250 -32.48 -14.75 -27.26
C VAL A 250 -31.83 -15.35 -26.01
N ILE A 251 -32.21 -16.57 -25.64
CA ILE A 251 -31.60 -17.31 -24.52
C ILE A 251 -30.10 -17.51 -24.75
N CYS A 252 -29.67 -17.97 -25.93
CA CYS A 252 -28.25 -18.10 -26.24
C CYS A 252 -27.48 -16.78 -26.12
N LEU A 253 -28.07 -15.67 -26.58
CA LEU A 253 -27.44 -14.35 -26.49
C LEU A 253 -27.32 -13.87 -25.05
N ILE A 254 -28.35 -14.10 -24.22
CA ILE A 254 -28.29 -13.84 -22.77
C ILE A 254 -27.19 -14.69 -22.15
N GLY A 255 -27.08 -15.96 -22.53
CA GLY A 255 -25.99 -16.84 -22.08
C GLY A 255 -24.60 -16.28 -22.39
N VAL A 256 -24.38 -15.76 -23.60
CA VAL A 256 -23.10 -15.10 -23.96
C VAL A 256 -22.86 -13.84 -23.12
N ALA A 257 -23.89 -13.01 -22.91
CA ALA A 257 -23.78 -11.82 -22.07
C ALA A 257 -23.43 -12.15 -20.61
N VAL A 258 -24.00 -13.23 -20.08
CA VAL A 258 -23.66 -13.77 -18.75
C VAL A 258 -22.21 -14.24 -18.71
N MET A 259 -21.76 -15.00 -19.72
CA MET A 259 -20.37 -15.47 -19.80
C MET A 259 -19.36 -14.33 -19.88
N LEU A 260 -19.71 -13.21 -20.51
CA LEU A 260 -18.87 -12.00 -20.51
C LEU A 260 -18.74 -11.36 -19.12
N ALA A 261 -19.81 -11.40 -18.32
CA ALA A 261 -19.81 -10.85 -16.96
C ALA A 261 -19.23 -11.82 -15.92
N MET A 262 -19.23 -13.12 -16.21
CA MET A 262 -18.88 -14.19 -15.27
C MET A 262 -17.50 -14.01 -14.63
N PRO A 263 -16.40 -13.66 -15.34
CA PRO A 263 -15.10 -13.47 -14.70
C PRO A 263 -15.12 -12.43 -13.58
N MET A 264 -15.81 -11.31 -13.80
CA MET A 264 -15.95 -10.24 -12.80
C MET A 264 -16.82 -10.65 -11.62
N VAL A 265 -17.90 -11.39 -11.89
CA VAL A 265 -18.79 -11.93 -10.85
C VAL A 265 -18.05 -12.94 -9.99
N LEU A 266 -17.30 -13.86 -10.59
CA LEU A 266 -16.49 -14.86 -9.87
C LEU A 266 -15.40 -14.19 -9.04
N MET A 267 -14.68 -13.23 -9.61
CA MET A 267 -13.63 -12.49 -8.89
C MET A 267 -14.20 -11.73 -7.69
N THR A 268 -15.33 -11.05 -7.86
CA THR A 268 -16.00 -10.33 -6.76
C THR A 268 -16.59 -11.29 -5.72
N GLY A 269 -17.18 -12.40 -6.17
CA GLY A 269 -17.71 -13.45 -5.28
C GLY A 269 -16.59 -14.10 -4.46
N MET A 270 -15.43 -14.32 -5.07
CA MET A 270 -14.24 -14.83 -4.39
C MET A 270 -13.75 -13.84 -3.33
N VAL A 271 -13.66 -12.55 -3.67
CA VAL A 271 -13.35 -11.49 -2.70
C VAL A 271 -14.34 -11.51 -1.52
N ALA A 272 -15.65 -11.48 -1.79
CA ALA A 272 -16.66 -11.44 -0.74
C ALA A 272 -16.66 -12.72 0.11
N TYR A 273 -16.44 -13.88 -0.52
CA TYR A 273 -16.32 -15.16 0.16
C TYR A 273 -15.15 -15.17 1.15
N PHE A 274 -13.95 -14.79 0.70
CA PHE A 274 -12.78 -14.75 1.58
C PHE A 274 -12.88 -13.65 2.63
N ASP A 275 -13.32 -12.44 2.28
CA ASP A 275 -13.54 -11.36 3.26
C ASP A 275 -14.57 -11.74 4.35
N SER A 276 -15.54 -12.62 4.04
CA SER A 276 -16.48 -13.14 5.03
C SER A 276 -15.91 -14.23 5.94
N ARG A 277 -14.80 -14.87 5.53
CA ARG A 277 -14.20 -16.04 6.19
C ARG A 277 -12.89 -15.73 6.90
N VAL A 278 -12.22 -14.64 6.52
CA VAL A 278 -10.99 -14.23 7.19
C VAL A 278 -11.32 -13.61 8.54
N ILE A 279 -10.43 -13.89 9.48
CA ILE A 279 -10.48 -13.39 10.84
C ILE A 279 -10.39 -11.85 10.76
N LYS A 280 -11.49 -11.17 11.10
CA LYS A 280 -11.63 -9.71 10.94
C LYS A 280 -11.01 -8.92 12.09
N GLU A 281 -10.88 -9.60 13.20
CA GLU A 281 -10.03 -9.21 14.31
C GLU A 281 -8.77 -10.06 14.17
N PRO A 282 -7.59 -9.65 14.69
CA PRO A 282 -6.57 -10.64 14.95
C PRO A 282 -7.26 -11.80 15.66
N PRO A 283 -6.93 -13.09 15.37
CA PRO A 283 -7.26 -14.08 16.37
C PRO A 283 -6.79 -13.44 17.65
N ALA A 284 -7.63 -13.43 18.70
CA ALA A 284 -7.03 -13.30 19.99
C ALA A 284 -5.88 -14.31 19.87
N PHE A 285 -4.65 -13.81 19.87
CA PHE A 285 -3.70 -14.43 20.72
C PHE A 285 -4.48 -14.35 22.05
N THR A 286 -5.41 -15.32 22.30
CA THR A 286 -5.44 -16.08 23.54
C THR A 286 -4.00 -16.08 23.79
N GLU A 287 -3.57 -15.19 24.70
CA GLU A 287 -2.21 -15.07 25.14
C GLU A 287 -1.76 -16.49 24.98
N GLN A 288 -0.94 -16.74 23.95
CA GLN A 288 -0.26 -17.98 24.00
C GLN A 288 0.43 -17.68 25.30
N THR A 289 -0.02 -18.35 26.36
CA THR A 289 0.82 -18.90 27.38
C THR A 289 1.90 -19.62 26.59
N GLN A 290 2.73 -18.85 25.88
CA GLN A 290 4.15 -18.97 25.78
C GLN A 290 4.48 -19.37 27.19
N PRO A 291 4.84 -20.64 27.37
CA PRO A 291 4.80 -21.32 28.66
C PRO A 291 5.45 -20.38 29.64
N GLN A 292 4.63 -19.75 30.51
CA GLN A 292 4.90 -18.52 31.25
C GLN A 292 6.40 -18.35 31.40
N GLN A 293 7.06 -17.72 30.41
CA GLN A 293 8.51 -17.77 30.37
C GLN A 293 8.90 -16.82 31.48
N ASN A 294 9.37 -17.38 32.60
CA ASN A 294 9.85 -16.56 33.69
C ASN A 294 10.90 -15.62 33.10
N TYR A 295 10.58 -14.34 33.09
CA TYR A 295 11.50 -13.26 32.78
C TYR A 295 11.79 -12.49 34.06
N ALA A 296 12.90 -11.76 34.07
CA ALA A 296 13.26 -10.94 35.20
C ALA A 296 12.48 -9.62 35.11
N PRO A 297 11.63 -9.27 36.09
CA PRO A 297 10.90 -7.99 36.08
C PRO A 297 11.83 -6.79 36.31
N ASN A 298 12.99 -7.05 36.91
CA ASN A 298 14.07 -6.09 37.12
C ASN A 298 15.38 -6.68 36.59
N PHE A 299 16.10 -5.95 35.75
CA PHE A 299 17.45 -6.34 35.34
C PHE A 299 18.25 -5.17 34.80
N GLU A 300 19.57 -5.34 34.86
CA GLU A 300 20.56 -4.49 34.22
C GLU A 300 21.47 -5.36 33.37
N MET A 301 21.72 -4.95 32.12
CA MET A 301 22.64 -5.68 31.25
C MET A 301 23.31 -4.80 30.20
N VAL A 302 24.42 -5.31 29.68
CA VAL A 302 25.15 -4.76 28.55
C VAL A 302 25.18 -5.79 27.44
N ILE A 303 24.59 -5.47 26.30
CA ILE A 303 24.65 -6.28 25.08
C ILE A 303 25.73 -5.69 24.17
N ARG A 304 26.76 -6.48 23.86
CA ARG A 304 27.84 -6.07 22.95
C ARG A 304 27.66 -6.73 21.60
N ASN A 305 27.67 -5.92 20.54
CA ASN A 305 27.67 -6.36 19.16
C ASN A 305 28.74 -5.59 18.37
N ALA A 306 29.81 -6.28 17.97
CA ALA A 306 30.95 -5.68 17.28
C ALA A 306 31.50 -4.43 18.03
N ASN A 307 31.29 -3.23 17.49
CA ASN A 307 31.76 -1.96 18.06
C ASN A 307 30.66 -1.18 18.82
N GLN A 308 29.49 -1.79 19.00
CA GLN A 308 28.32 -1.20 19.63
C GLN A 308 28.02 -1.86 20.97
N ASN A 309 27.79 -1.04 22.00
CA ASN A 309 27.27 -1.49 23.29
C ASN A 309 25.85 -0.95 23.46
N ILE A 310 24.95 -1.82 23.93
CA ILE A 310 23.60 -1.45 24.32
C ILE A 310 23.48 -1.71 25.82
N LEU A 311 23.41 -0.65 26.61
CA LEU A 311 23.19 -0.72 28.04
C LEU A 311 21.69 -0.61 28.30
N LEU A 312 21.16 -1.57 29.05
CA LEU A 312 19.73 -1.71 29.32
C LEU A 312 19.48 -1.79 30.81
N TRP A 313 18.52 -0.99 31.27
CA TRP A 313 17.94 -1.08 32.60
C TRP A 313 16.43 -1.18 32.45
N ALA A 314 15.84 -2.16 33.12
CA ALA A 314 14.41 -2.33 33.18
C ALA A 314 14.00 -2.65 34.61
N LYS A 315 12.94 -2.02 35.10
CA LYS A 315 12.33 -2.36 36.40
C LYS A 315 10.81 -2.35 36.34
N ASN A 316 10.20 -3.12 37.23
CA ASN A 316 8.76 -3.24 37.42
C ASN A 316 8.00 -3.54 36.12
N LEU A 317 8.57 -4.39 35.25
CA LEU A 317 8.00 -4.68 33.93
C LEU A 317 6.56 -5.20 33.94
N ASP A 318 6.11 -5.78 35.05
CA ASP A 318 4.78 -6.36 35.21
C ASP A 318 3.69 -5.36 35.63
N SER A 319 4.06 -4.14 36.03
CA SER A 319 3.12 -3.21 36.67
C SER A 319 3.35 -1.77 36.22
N GLU A 320 4.46 -1.18 36.66
CA GLU A 320 4.81 0.21 36.44
C GLU A 320 6.18 0.30 35.76
N PRO A 321 6.30 -0.08 34.48
CA PRO A 321 7.59 -0.29 33.84
C PRO A 321 8.40 1.00 33.72
N TYR A 322 9.64 0.96 34.20
CA TYR A 322 10.64 1.95 33.84
C TYR A 322 11.69 1.28 32.98
N TYR A 323 12.10 2.00 31.94
CA TYR A 323 13.03 1.49 30.95
C TYR A 323 14.06 2.54 30.60
N ARG A 324 15.33 2.16 30.54
CA ARG A 324 16.39 2.98 30.00
C ARG A 324 17.23 2.15 29.04
N GLN A 325 17.52 2.73 27.89
CA GLN A 325 18.47 2.22 26.92
C GLN A 325 19.51 3.29 26.64
N THR A 326 20.77 2.88 26.55
CA THR A 326 21.85 3.72 26.03
C THR A 326 22.61 2.92 24.99
N ILE A 327 22.77 3.51 23.80
CA ILE A 327 23.55 2.91 22.72
C ILE A 327 24.85 3.70 22.60
N GLU A 328 25.96 3.00 22.69
CA GLU A 328 27.30 3.53 22.53
C GLU A 328 27.97 2.90 21.31
N ILE A 329 28.73 3.69 20.56
CA ILE A 329 29.63 3.20 19.51
C ILE A 329 31.03 3.69 19.85
N ALA A 330 31.99 2.76 19.92
CA ALA A 330 33.37 3.05 20.32
C ALA A 330 33.49 3.80 21.67
N GLY A 331 32.55 3.57 22.59
CA GLY A 331 32.51 4.18 23.91
C GLY A 331 31.83 5.55 23.99
N GLU A 332 31.39 6.11 22.86
CA GLU A 332 30.65 7.36 22.83
C GLU A 332 29.13 7.08 22.71
N PRO A 333 28.29 7.67 23.57
CA PRO A 333 26.85 7.51 23.47
C PRO A 333 26.32 8.22 22.23
N ILE A 334 25.53 7.50 21.43
CA ILE A 334 24.87 8.05 20.22
C ILE A 334 23.35 8.14 20.39
N SER A 335 22.80 7.47 21.41
CA SER A 335 21.37 7.49 21.69
C SER A 335 21.11 7.13 23.15
N HIS A 336 20.25 7.90 23.79
CA HIS A 336 19.63 7.58 25.05
C HIS A 336 18.11 7.56 24.89
N GLN A 337 17.49 6.60 25.57
CA GLN A 337 16.05 6.49 25.68
C GLN A 337 15.70 6.19 27.14
N ILE A 338 14.75 6.93 27.70
CA ILE A 338 14.25 6.73 29.06
C ILE A 338 12.73 6.80 29.02
N TYR A 339 12.06 5.75 29.48
CA TYR A 339 10.63 5.73 29.68
C TYR A 339 10.32 5.69 31.18
N ARG A 340 9.36 6.53 31.59
CA ARG A 340 8.83 6.57 32.95
C ARG A 340 7.33 6.35 32.94
N TYR A 341 6.89 5.26 33.57
CA TYR A 341 5.47 4.92 33.62
C TYR A 341 4.62 5.96 34.37
N SER A 342 5.12 6.46 35.50
CA SER A 342 4.41 7.45 36.33
C SER A 342 4.07 8.74 35.58
N GLU A 343 4.91 9.10 34.60
CA GLU A 343 4.74 10.28 33.75
C GLU A 343 4.12 9.94 32.39
N ARG A 344 3.98 8.64 32.07
CA ARG A 344 3.64 8.14 30.72
C ARG A 344 4.41 8.84 29.62
N THR A 345 5.71 9.04 29.85
CA THR A 345 6.54 9.92 29.03
C THR A 345 7.80 9.20 28.59
N LEU A 346 8.08 9.29 27.29
CA LEU A 346 9.29 8.81 26.65
C LEU A 346 10.23 9.99 26.40
N TYR A 347 11.42 9.90 26.98
CA TYR A 347 12.53 10.81 26.74
C TYR A 347 13.52 10.16 25.78
N LEU A 348 13.92 10.88 24.75
CA LEU A 348 14.87 10.40 23.75
C LEU A 348 15.86 11.50 23.40
N THR A 349 17.08 11.12 23.05
CA THR A 349 18.06 12.06 22.52
C THR A 349 18.12 12.03 21.01
N GLU A 350 18.17 13.21 20.40
CA GLU A 350 18.45 13.40 18.98
C GLU A 350 19.71 14.26 18.81
N LEU A 351 20.43 14.07 17.70
CA LEU A 351 21.55 14.94 17.34
C LEU A 351 21.01 16.26 16.79
N ASP A 352 21.42 17.38 17.40
CA ASP A 352 21.10 18.71 16.88
C ASP A 352 21.98 19.08 15.67
N THR A 353 21.81 20.32 15.18
CA THR A 353 22.61 20.84 14.06
C THR A 353 24.10 20.92 14.33
N ASN A 354 24.52 20.89 15.59
CA ASN A 354 25.91 20.92 16.04
C ASN A 354 26.46 19.53 16.36
N MET A 355 25.69 18.46 16.09
CA MET A 355 26.02 17.08 16.46
C MET A 355 26.09 16.86 17.97
N GLU A 356 25.39 17.66 18.76
CA GLU A 356 25.23 17.46 20.20
C GLU A 356 23.92 16.71 20.49
N LEU A 357 23.93 15.80 21.47
CA LEU A 357 22.72 15.09 21.88
C LEU A 357 21.82 16.00 22.69
N VAL A 358 20.60 16.23 22.20
CA VAL A 358 19.58 17.02 22.88
C VAL A 358 18.37 16.15 23.21
N TRP A 359 17.79 16.37 24.39
CA TRP A 359 16.66 15.58 24.87
C TRP A 359 15.33 16.16 24.41
N ASN A 360 14.52 15.28 23.83
CA ASN A 360 13.12 15.49 23.49
C ASN A 360 12.24 14.63 24.42
N LYS A 361 11.00 15.05 24.63
CA LYS A 361 9.98 14.28 25.36
C LYS A 361 8.75 14.02 24.49
N ILE A 362 8.18 12.84 24.64
CA ILE A 362 6.90 12.44 24.04
C ILE A 362 5.99 12.00 25.19
N GLU A 363 4.90 12.72 25.39
CA GLU A 363 3.93 12.48 26.46
C GLU A 363 2.80 11.54 26.00
N ASN A 364 2.08 10.94 26.96
CA ASN A 364 0.95 10.02 26.73
C ASN A 364 1.33 8.75 25.95
N VAL A 365 2.52 8.21 26.21
CA VAL A 365 3.03 6.99 25.58
C VAL A 365 2.68 5.77 26.44
N GLU A 366 1.95 4.82 25.87
CA GLU A 366 1.65 3.57 26.57
C GLU A 366 2.83 2.56 26.42
N PRO A 367 3.05 1.66 27.40
CA PRO A 367 4.17 0.71 27.35
C PRO A 367 4.21 -0.16 26.08
N GLU A 368 3.04 -0.49 25.54
CA GLU A 368 2.89 -1.30 24.33
C GLU A 368 3.43 -0.58 23.09
N ASP A 369 3.29 0.75 23.02
CA ASP A 369 3.68 1.58 21.89
C ASP A 369 5.21 1.62 21.70
N ILE A 370 5.95 1.49 22.80
CA ILE A 370 7.43 1.47 22.79
C ILE A 370 8.01 0.05 22.85
N GLY A 371 7.15 -0.97 22.79
CA GLY A 371 7.57 -2.36 22.74
C GLY A 371 8.21 -2.87 24.03
N ILE A 372 7.79 -2.37 25.21
CA ILE A 372 8.26 -2.89 26.52
C ILE A 372 8.08 -4.40 26.63
N LEU A 373 7.01 -4.96 26.03
CA LEU A 373 6.79 -6.39 25.98
C LEU A 373 7.95 -7.15 25.30
N LYS A 374 8.58 -6.57 24.27
CA LYS A 374 9.76 -7.16 23.61
C LYS A 374 10.98 -7.15 24.54
N VAL A 375 11.11 -6.12 25.38
CA VAL A 375 12.16 -6.03 26.40
C VAL A 375 11.99 -7.14 27.45
N ALA A 376 10.76 -7.37 27.90
CA ALA A 376 10.44 -8.47 28.82
C ALA A 376 10.71 -9.85 28.19
N MET A 377 10.24 -10.06 26.96
CA MET A 377 10.31 -11.35 26.26
C MET A 377 11.68 -11.68 25.65
N GLY A 378 12.56 -10.70 25.46
CA GLY A 378 13.92 -10.90 24.97
C GLY A 378 14.94 -10.77 26.10
N PRO A 379 15.49 -9.58 26.33
CA PRO A 379 16.43 -9.31 27.43
C PRO A 379 15.96 -9.82 28.79
N GLY A 380 14.69 -9.64 29.17
CA GLY A 380 14.17 -10.11 30.46
C GLY A 380 14.21 -11.63 30.62
N VAL A 381 13.94 -12.38 29.55
CA VAL A 381 14.08 -13.85 29.53
C VAL A 381 15.54 -14.24 29.66
N TRP A 382 16.45 -13.56 28.95
CA TRP A 382 17.90 -13.81 29.08
C TRP A 382 18.40 -13.56 30.50
N ALA A 383 18.01 -12.43 31.10
CA ALA A 383 18.35 -12.11 32.48
C ALA A 383 17.93 -13.21 33.46
N ASN A 384 16.69 -13.69 33.36
CA ASN A 384 16.19 -14.74 34.24
C ASN A 384 16.82 -16.11 33.96
N GLN A 385 17.04 -16.45 32.69
CA GLN A 385 17.56 -17.76 32.29
C GLN A 385 19.05 -17.93 32.62
N TYR A 386 19.86 -16.90 32.36
CA TYR A 386 21.32 -17.00 32.44
C TYR A 386 21.89 -16.44 33.76
N GLY A 387 21.16 -15.58 34.45
CA GLY A 387 21.62 -14.94 35.69
C GLY A 387 22.77 -13.96 35.47
N THR A 388 23.29 -13.39 36.56
CA THR A 388 24.39 -12.41 36.50
C THR A 388 25.69 -13.03 35.96
N GLY A 389 26.42 -12.30 35.12
CA GLY A 389 27.69 -12.73 34.55
C GLY A 389 27.81 -12.45 33.05
N ASP A 390 28.91 -12.90 32.47
CA ASP A 390 29.19 -12.81 31.03
C ASP A 390 28.69 -14.07 30.30
N HIS A 391 27.86 -13.87 29.28
CA HIS A 391 27.22 -14.93 28.52
C HIS A 391 27.33 -14.69 27.02
N GLN A 392 27.46 -15.77 26.26
CA GLN A 392 27.38 -15.74 24.80
C GLN A 392 25.99 -16.23 24.38
N ILE A 393 25.18 -15.33 23.80
CA ILE A 393 23.81 -15.62 23.36
C ILE A 393 23.74 -15.45 21.84
N GLY A 394 23.85 -16.57 21.13
CA GLY A 394 24.05 -16.54 19.67
C GLY A 394 25.37 -15.87 19.31
N GLU A 395 25.31 -14.80 18.52
CA GLU A 395 26.47 -14.00 18.13
C GLU A 395 26.75 -12.83 19.09
N LEU A 396 25.89 -12.60 20.07
CA LEU A 396 25.99 -11.48 21.01
C LEU A 396 26.74 -11.88 22.28
N GLN A 397 27.62 -10.99 22.73
CA GLN A 397 28.22 -11.07 24.06
C GLN A 397 27.38 -10.23 25.02
N VAL A 398 26.74 -10.87 25.99
CA VAL A 398 25.83 -10.22 26.95
C VAL A 398 26.42 -10.30 28.35
N THR A 399 26.60 -9.16 29.00
CA THR A 399 26.95 -9.08 30.43
C THR A 399 25.71 -8.71 31.21
N ILE A 400 25.19 -9.64 32.02
CA ILE A 400 24.06 -9.38 32.92
C ILE A 400 24.64 -8.91 34.26
N LEU A 401 24.37 -7.65 34.62
CA LEU A 401 24.92 -7.00 35.80
C LEU A 401 24.08 -7.27 37.04
N SER A 402 22.75 -7.23 36.91
CA SER A 402 21.82 -7.54 38.01
C SER A 402 20.54 -8.20 37.49
N VAL A 403 19.93 -9.05 38.32
CA VAL A 403 18.67 -9.76 38.01
C VAL A 403 17.82 -9.81 39.26
N GLY A 404 16.59 -9.28 39.18
CA GLY A 404 15.63 -9.23 40.29
C GLY A 404 15.95 -8.19 41.38
N GLU A 405 17.13 -7.58 41.36
CA GLU A 405 17.53 -6.54 42.31
C GLU A 405 16.79 -5.22 42.04
N THR A 406 16.66 -4.40 43.08
CA THR A 406 16.04 -3.07 42.96
C THR A 406 16.99 -2.12 42.27
N ILE A 407 16.57 -1.56 41.12
CA ILE A 407 17.33 -0.55 40.38
C ILE A 407 16.96 0.83 40.91
N ALA A 408 17.97 1.61 41.27
CA ALA A 408 17.81 2.95 41.84
C ALA A 408 17.06 3.90 40.88
N ASP A 409 16.23 4.79 41.43
CA ASP A 409 15.38 5.70 40.64
C ASP A 409 16.21 6.68 39.81
N GLU A 410 17.40 7.04 40.29
CA GLU A 410 18.34 7.96 39.64
C GLU A 410 18.80 7.47 38.27
N VAL A 411 18.76 6.15 38.03
CA VAL A 411 19.08 5.55 36.72
C VAL A 411 18.08 6.03 35.66
N PHE A 412 16.85 6.31 36.04
CA PHE A 412 15.80 6.76 35.12
C PHE A 412 15.64 8.29 35.14
N GLU A 413 16.51 9.02 35.84
CA GLU A 413 16.56 10.48 35.78
C GLU A 413 17.28 10.97 34.51
N ILE A 414 16.80 12.09 33.96
CA ILE A 414 17.51 12.80 32.89
C ILE A 414 18.68 13.53 33.56
N PRO A 415 19.88 13.55 32.96
CA PRO A 415 21.01 14.26 33.57
C PRO A 415 20.67 15.74 33.82
N ARG A 416 20.89 16.22 35.05
CA ARG A 416 20.47 17.56 35.54
C ARG A 416 21.00 18.75 34.74
N ASN A 417 21.98 18.50 33.88
CA ASN A 417 22.76 19.53 33.19
C ASN A 417 22.24 19.78 31.76
N VAL A 418 21.19 19.08 31.34
CA VAL A 418 20.78 19.03 29.93
C VAL A 418 19.48 19.78 29.70
N LYS A 419 19.44 20.51 28.58
CA LYS A 419 18.28 21.30 28.18
C LYS A 419 17.25 20.39 27.51
N LEU A 420 16.03 20.39 28.03
CA LEU A 420 14.87 19.77 27.39
C LEU A 420 14.34 20.70 26.30
N ILE A 421 14.11 20.17 25.11
CA ILE A 421 13.35 20.86 24.07
C ILE A 421 11.88 20.43 24.22
N GLU A 422 11.01 21.40 24.47
CA GLU A 422 9.57 21.17 24.38
C GLU A 422 9.13 21.33 22.91
N PRO A 423 8.27 20.44 22.40
CA PRO A 423 7.79 20.48 21.02
C PRO A 423 6.96 21.73 20.68
#